data_AF-A0A1A8PPY3-F1
#
_entry.id   AF-A0A1A8PPY3-F1
#
_cell.length_a   1.000
_cell.length_b   1.000
_cell.length_c   1.000
_cell.angle_alpha   90.00
_cell.angle_beta   90.00
_cell.angle_gamma   90.00
#
_symmetry.space_group_name_H-M   'P 1'
#
loop_
_entity.id
_entity.type
_entity.pdbx_description
1 polymer ?
#
loop_
_entity_poly.entity_id
_entity_poly.type
_entity_poly.pdbx_seq_one_letter_code
_entity_poly.pdbx_strand_id
1 'polypeptide(L)'
;IPRVKNPIYSLEGWVFGSFMCKVVHFFINLTMYASSFTLAAVSVDRYLAIRYPLRSRELRTPCNAMVAMVVIWGLSLVFAGPYLSYYDLIDFANSTVCIPGWEEQNRKV
;
A
#
# COMPACT_ATOMS: atom_id res chain seq x y z
N ILE A 1 -2.90 -9.35 32.22
CA ILE A 1 -2.18 -9.58 30.94
C ILE A 1 -1.66 -8.23 30.47
N PRO A 2 -0.34 -7.99 30.50
CA PRO A 2 0.19 -6.68 30.18
C PRO A 2 -0.07 -6.42 28.69
N ARG A 3 -0.80 -5.34 28.38
CA ARG A 3 -1.00 -4.87 27.02
C ARG A 3 0.38 -4.50 26.47
N VAL A 4 0.93 -5.39 25.65
CA VAL A 4 2.15 -5.18 24.88
C VAL A 4 2.00 -3.86 24.13
N LYS A 5 2.54 -2.76 24.67
CA LYS A 5 2.67 -1.48 23.98
C LYS A 5 3.78 -1.62 22.95
N ASN A 6 3.46 -1.95 21.71
CA ASN A 6 4.45 -1.90 20.63
C ASN A 6 4.82 -0.41 20.48
N PRO A 7 6.11 -0.04 20.59
CA PRO A 7 6.54 1.35 20.48
C PRO A 7 6.25 1.96 19.10
N ILE A 8 5.92 1.13 18.10
CA ILE A 8 5.56 1.57 16.75
C ILE A 8 4.22 2.31 16.72
N TYR A 9 3.27 1.99 17.61
CA TYR A 9 1.94 2.63 17.64
C TYR A 9 1.78 3.68 18.75
N SER A 10 2.85 3.98 19.47
CA SER A 10 2.86 5.00 20.52
C SER A 10 3.37 6.34 19.98
N LEU A 11 2.93 6.73 18.78
CA LEU A 11 2.89 8.15 18.47
C LEU A 11 1.78 8.75 19.32
N GLU A 12 2.01 9.93 19.89
CA GLU A 12 0.93 10.77 20.42
C GLU A 12 -0.29 10.69 19.49
N GLY A 13 -1.50 10.55 20.05
CA GLY A 13 -2.71 10.23 19.29
C GLY A 13 -2.84 10.98 17.97
N TRP A 14 -3.46 10.37 16.97
CA TRP A 14 -3.57 10.90 15.62
C TRP A 14 -4.22 12.30 15.60
N VAL A 15 -3.43 13.37 15.47
CA VAL A 15 -3.90 14.76 15.54
C VAL A 15 -4.40 15.34 14.21
N PHE A 16 -4.12 14.69 13.08
CA PHE A 16 -4.39 15.22 11.73
C PHE A 16 -5.83 14.95 11.23
N GLY A 17 -6.67 14.31 12.04
CA GLY A 17 -8.06 13.98 11.71
C GLY A 17 -8.26 12.80 10.75
N SER A 18 -9.51 12.40 10.55
CA SER A 18 -9.90 11.18 9.82
C SER A 18 -9.44 11.16 8.35
N PHE A 19 -9.47 12.30 7.67
CA PHE A 19 -9.04 12.40 6.28
C PHE A 19 -7.56 12.01 6.11
N MET A 20 -6.68 12.58 6.94
CA MET A 20 -5.25 12.31 6.83
C MET A 20 -4.92 10.87 7.23
N CYS A 21 -5.64 10.27 8.18
CA CYS A 21 -5.49 8.86 8.56
C CYS A 21 -5.71 7.95 7.34
N LYS A 22 -6.82 8.16 6.62
CA LYS A 22 -7.15 7.41 5.40
C LYS A 22 -6.11 7.62 4.30
N VAL A 23 -5.71 8.87 4.07
CA VAL A 23 -4.76 9.23 3.01
C VAL A 23 -3.37 8.65 3.26
N VAL A 24 -2.84 8.74 4.49
CA VAL A 24 -1.51 8.22 4.82
C VAL A 24 -1.48 6.70 4.69
N HIS A 25 -2.47 6.00 5.22
CA HIS A 25 -2.56 4.55 5.06
C HIS A 25 -2.77 4.12 3.61
N PHE A 26 -3.51 4.90 2.83
CA PHE A 26 -3.64 4.68 1.39
C PHE A 26 -2.29 4.80 0.68
N PHE A 27 -1.52 5.86 0.93
CA PHE A 27 -0.19 6.06 0.31
C PHE A 27 0.81 4.98 0.71
N ILE A 28 0.80 4.53 1.97
CA ILE A 28 1.66 3.42 2.43
C ILE A 28 1.35 2.14 1.65
N ASN A 29 0.08 1.77 1.54
CA ASN A 29 -0.32 0.58 0.79
C ASN A 29 -0.06 0.73 -0.72
N LEU A 30 -0.35 1.90 -1.28
CA LEU A 30 -0.10 2.22 -2.68
C LEU A 30 1.38 2.05 -3.06
N THR A 31 2.28 2.61 -2.26
CA THR A 31 3.73 2.53 -2.49
C THR A 31 4.27 1.12 -2.28
N MET A 32 3.72 0.36 -1.32
CA MET A 32 4.03 -1.05 -1.12
C MET A 32 3.67 -1.88 -2.37
N TYR A 33 2.43 -1.78 -2.85
CA TYR A 33 1.99 -2.49 -4.06
C TYR A 33 2.76 -2.07 -5.31
N ALA A 34 2.98 -0.76 -5.49
CA ALA A 34 3.74 -0.24 -6.62
C ALA A 34 5.16 -0.81 -6.65
N SER A 35 5.82 -0.90 -5.48
CA SER A 35 7.16 -1.48 -5.36
C SER A 35 7.17 -2.98 -5.70
N SER A 36 6.21 -3.75 -5.17
CA SER A 36 6.09 -5.19 -5.47
C SER A 36 5.85 -5.46 -6.95
N PHE A 37 4.92 -4.73 -7.59
CA PHE A 37 4.65 -4.89 -9.02
C PHE A 37 5.82 -4.42 -9.88
N THR A 38 6.54 -3.37 -9.48
CA THR A 38 7.76 -2.93 -10.17
C THR A 38 8.83 -4.00 -10.12
N LEU A 39 9.06 -4.61 -8.95
CA LEU A 39 10.02 -5.72 -8.81
C LEU A 39 9.63 -6.93 -9.66
N ALA A 40 8.34 -7.26 -9.71
CA ALA A 40 7.82 -8.32 -10.59
C ALA A 40 8.09 -7.99 -12.07
N ALA A 41 7.80 -6.76 -12.50
CA ALA A 41 8.04 -6.31 -13.88
C ALA A 41 9.53 -6.37 -14.26
N VAL A 42 10.43 -5.93 -13.38
CA VAL A 42 11.88 -6.04 -13.58
C VAL A 42 12.33 -7.50 -13.68
N SER A 43 11.75 -8.38 -12.86
CA SER A 43 12.06 -9.81 -12.89
C SER A 43 11.61 -10.46 -14.20
N VAL A 44 10.42 -10.09 -14.69
CA VAL A 44 9.90 -10.54 -15.99
C VAL A 44 10.75 -10.01 -17.14
N ASP A 45 11.16 -8.74 -17.11
CA ASP A 45 12.06 -8.16 -18.11
C ASP A 45 13.39 -8.93 -18.19
N ARG A 46 14.00 -9.21 -17.02
CA ARG A 46 15.23 -10.02 -16.92
C ARG A 46 15.05 -11.42 -17.49
N TYR A 47 13.93 -12.08 -17.17
CA TYR A 47 13.62 -13.40 -17.69
C TYR A 47 13.46 -13.41 -19.21
N LEU A 48 12.72 -12.44 -19.76
CA LEU A 48 12.51 -12.29 -21.21
C LEU A 48 13.81 -11.94 -21.93
N ALA A 49 14.69 -11.13 -21.34
CA ALA A 49 16.00 -10.80 -21.90
C ALA A 49 16.90 -12.03 -22.06
N ILE A 50 16.86 -12.96 -21.11
CA ILE A 50 17.66 -14.19 -21.14
C ILE A 50 17.07 -15.20 -22.13
N ARG A 51 15.75 -15.43 -22.12
CA ARG A 51 15.14 -16.48 -22.96
C ARG A 51 14.86 -16.03 -24.39
N TYR A 52 14.58 -14.74 -24.61
CA TYR A 52 14.14 -14.17 -25.89
C TYR A 52 14.91 -12.89 -26.25
N PRO A 53 16.22 -12.99 -26.58
CA PRO A 53 17.08 -11.83 -26.81
C PRO A 53 16.60 -10.91 -27.96
N LEU A 54 15.91 -11.44 -28.96
CA LEU A 54 15.33 -10.65 -30.07
C LEU A 54 14.06 -9.88 -29.66
N ARG A 55 13.18 -10.48 -28.84
CA ARG A 55 11.94 -9.85 -28.34
C ARG A 55 12.23 -8.82 -27.25
N SER A 56 13.28 -9.05 -26.45
CA SER A 56 13.76 -8.12 -25.42
C SER A 56 14.16 -6.75 -26.00
N ARG A 57 14.65 -6.73 -27.24
CA ARG A 57 15.03 -5.48 -27.91
C ARG A 57 13.82 -4.61 -28.31
N GLU A 58 12.69 -5.22 -28.64
CA GLU A 58 11.42 -4.51 -28.88
C GLU A 58 10.73 -4.10 -27.57
N LEU A 59 10.83 -4.95 -26.53
CA LEU A 59 10.23 -4.67 -25.22
C LEU A 59 10.87 -3.45 -24.54
N ARG A 60 12.16 -3.20 -24.77
CA ARG A 60 12.95 -2.08 -24.22
C ARG A 60 12.64 -0.69 -24.79
N THR A 61 11.55 -0.54 -25.52
CA THR A 61 11.13 0.79 -25.99
C THR A 61 10.56 1.62 -24.84
N PRO A 62 10.82 2.94 -24.78
CA PRO A 62 10.33 3.82 -23.72
C PRO A 62 8.80 3.84 -23.63
N CYS A 63 8.10 3.58 -24.75
CA CYS A 63 6.66 3.47 -24.78
C CYS A 63 6.15 2.25 -23.97
N ASN A 64 6.79 1.09 -24.10
CA ASN A 64 6.44 -0.11 -23.34
C ASN A 64 6.72 0.05 -21.85
N ALA A 65 7.82 0.73 -21.49
CA ALA A 65 8.12 1.07 -20.10
C ALA A 65 7.06 2.00 -19.50
N MET A 66 6.59 2.99 -20.27
CA MET A 66 5.52 3.88 -19.85
C MET A 66 4.19 3.13 -19.67
N VAL A 67 3.84 2.23 -20.60
CA VAL A 67 2.64 1.38 -20.48
C VAL A 67 2.73 0.49 -19.23
N ALA A 68 3.88 -0.14 -18.99
CA ALA A 68 4.09 -0.96 -17.79
C ALA A 68 3.92 -0.14 -16.51
N MET A 69 4.44 1.09 -16.47
CA MET A 69 4.25 2.00 -15.34
C MET A 69 2.77 2.33 -15.12
N VAL A 70 2.03 2.70 -16.18
CA VAL A 70 0.59 3.00 -16.07
C VAL A 70 -0.18 1.79 -15.55
N VAL A 71 0.14 0.58 -16.03
CA VAL A 71 -0.48 -0.66 -15.54
C VAL A 71 -0.15 -0.92 -14.07
N ILE A 72 1.12 -0.77 -13.66
CA ILE A 72 1.55 -0.95 -12.26
C ILE A 72 0.81 0.01 -11.33
N TRP A 73 0.75 1.30 -11.69
CA TRP A 73 0.04 2.30 -10.90
C TRP A 73 -1.46 2.02 -10.86
N GLY A 74 -2.07 1.66 -11.99
CA GLY A 74 -3.47 1.29 -12.06
C GLY A 74 -3.82 0.11 -11.17
N LEU A 75 -3.04 -0.98 -11.23
CA LEU A 75 -3.21 -2.15 -10.37
C LEU A 75 -3.03 -1.77 -8.89
N SER A 76 -1.98 -1.03 -8.56
CA SER A 76 -1.72 -0.57 -7.18
C SER A 76 -2.89 0.24 -6.62
N LEU A 77 -3.50 1.12 -7.43
CA LEU A 77 -4.68 1.89 -7.03
C LEU A 77 -5.91 1.01 -6.81
N VAL A 78 -6.14 0.02 -7.67
CA VAL A 78 -7.25 -0.94 -7.52
C VAL A 78 -7.12 -1.74 -6.23
N PHE A 79 -5.92 -2.23 -5.90
CA PHE A 79 -5.69 -2.98 -4.66
C PHE A 79 -5.67 -2.09 -3.41
N ALA A 80 -5.17 -0.85 -3.50
CA ALA A 80 -5.17 0.10 -2.39
C ALA A 80 -6.55 0.74 -2.13
N GLY A 81 -7.43 0.79 -3.14
CA GLY A 81 -8.77 1.37 -3.07
C GLY A 81 -9.62 0.91 -1.89
N PRO A 82 -9.84 -0.40 -1.67
CA PRO A 82 -10.65 -0.88 -0.55
C PRO A 82 -10.10 -0.45 0.82
N TYR A 83 -8.79 -0.21 0.96
CA TYR A 83 -8.19 0.23 2.21
C TYR A 83 -8.63 1.65 2.63
N LEU A 84 -9.00 2.53 1.68
CA LEU A 84 -9.55 3.86 1.98
C LEU A 84 -10.86 3.78 2.77
N SER A 85 -11.68 2.76 2.50
CA SER A 85 -12.94 2.53 3.21
C SER A 85 -12.74 1.77 4.53
N TYR A 86 -11.54 1.24 4.74
CA TYR A 86 -11.28 0.23 5.74
C TYR A 86 -10.64 0.79 7.02
N TYR A 87 -9.90 1.89 6.92
CA TYR A 87 -9.33 2.61 8.06
C TYR A 87 -10.28 3.70 8.54
N ASP A 88 -10.55 3.74 9.84
CA ASP A 88 -11.32 4.82 10.46
C ASP A 88 -10.61 5.40 11.68
N LEU A 89 -10.99 6.64 12.00
CA LEU A 89 -10.51 7.32 13.20
C LEU A 89 -11.45 7.03 14.35
N ILE A 90 -10.92 6.48 15.44
CA ILE A 90 -11.71 6.20 16.64
C ILE A 90 -11.15 7.01 17.81
N ASP A 91 -12.04 7.69 18.52
CA ASP A 91 -11.74 8.42 19.75
C ASP A 91 -11.76 7.48 20.95
N PHE A 92 -10.58 7.23 21.55
CA PHE A 92 -10.47 6.53 22.82
C PHE A 92 -10.10 7.53 23.92
N ALA A 93 -11.07 7.94 24.74
CA ALA A 93 -10.90 8.62 26.03
C ALA A 93 -9.56 9.39 26.20
N ASN A 94 -9.46 10.55 25.54
CA ASN A 94 -8.29 11.45 25.48
C ASN A 94 -7.19 11.09 24.46
N SER A 95 -7.45 10.18 23.52
CA SER A 95 -6.53 9.85 22.42
C SER A 95 -7.27 9.39 21.17
N THR A 96 -7.07 10.10 20.07
CA THR A 96 -7.49 9.68 18.72
C THR A 96 -6.53 8.63 18.19
N VAL A 97 -7.03 7.54 17.60
CA VAL A 97 -6.16 6.57 16.91
C VAL A 97 -6.75 6.21 15.55
N CYS A 98 -5.88 6.01 14.58
CA CYS A 98 -6.22 5.53 13.25
C CYS A 98 -6.10 4.00 13.24
N ILE A 99 -7.22 3.29 13.18
CA ILE A 99 -7.23 1.82 13.22
C ILE A 99 -8.10 1.23 12.11
N PRO A 100 -7.79 0.00 11.66
CA PRO A 100 -8.65 -0.73 10.73
C PRO A 100 -10.00 -1.10 11.37
N GLY A 101 -11.10 -1.04 10.61
CA GLY A 101 -12.47 -1.23 11.10
C GLY A 101 -12.78 -2.63 11.69
N TRP A 102 -11.97 -3.66 11.44
CA TRP A 102 -12.07 -5.00 12.03
C TRP A 102 -11.56 -5.02 13.47
N GLU A 103 -10.84 -3.98 13.90
CA GLU A 103 -10.23 -3.94 15.21
C GLU A 103 -11.24 -3.52 16.29
N GLU A 104 -12.32 -2.85 15.89
CA GLU A 104 -13.44 -2.56 16.80
C GLU A 104 -14.25 -3.82 17.14
N GLN A 105 -14.44 -4.73 16.18
CA GLN A 105 -15.15 -6.01 16.39
C GLN A 105 -14.44 -6.87 17.44
N ASN A 106 -13.11 -6.97 17.37
CA ASN A 106 -12.31 -7.82 18.26
C ASN A 106 -12.25 -7.31 19.71
N ARG A 107 -12.67 -6.07 20.00
CA ARG A 107 -12.70 -5.52 21.36
C ARG A 107 -14.06 -5.72 22.06
N LYS A 108 -15.11 -6.07 21.31
CA LYS A 108 -16.47 -6.28 21.83
C LYS A 108 -16.84 -7.76 22.04
N VAL A 109 -15.88 -8.68 21.85
CA VAL A 109 -16.04 -10.13 22.11
C VAL A 109 -15.28 -10.52 23.36
#